data_AF-A0A354TPD4-F1
#
_entry.id   AF-A0A354TPD4-F1
#
_cell.length_a   1.000
_cell.length_b   1.000
_cell.length_c   1.000
_cell.angle_alpha   90.00
_cell.angle_beta   90.00
_cell.angle_gamma   90.00
#
_symmetry.space_group_name_H-M   'P 1'
#
loop_
_entity.id
_entity.type
_entity.pdbx_description
1 polymer ?
#
loop_
_entity_poly.entity_id
_entity_poly.type
_entity_poly.pdbx_seq_one_letter_code
_entity_poly.pdbx_strand_id
1 'polypeptide(L)'
;MRQVFSKTAPTKKLSAEKGSVLIIVLWTAVLLTVLVTAMAGKVRLSAQTVLHNQEVSATWAELMGTLHQAEMELMLEMMAAPVDQEVELTDEGEVRNPRFRFNGQPLALHYPQSEDFVVRVYDHAGKINLNRIPRRNMQMLIEKRLGGLDADPEAVQDLLSAWTDWTDLNDLEGLNGAEEEYYQSLEQGYAPRNNPELDTVEEVLHIRGFADLFEGVNLDAAFTIYGNNRTVNLNL
;
A
#
# COMPACT_ATOMS: atom_id res chain seq x y z
N MET A 1 -58.91 88.08 42.97
CA MET A 1 -57.52 87.78 43.38
C MET A 1 -57.41 86.26 43.54
N ARG A 2 -56.49 85.61 42.79
CA ARG A 2 -56.05 84.19 42.89
C ARG A 2 -57.13 83.11 42.59
N GLN A 3 -56.89 81.97 41.97
CA GLN A 3 -55.72 81.35 41.32
C GLN A 3 -56.29 80.20 40.46
N VAL A 4 -55.78 80.04 39.24
CA VAL A 4 -56.04 78.89 38.36
C VAL A 4 -55.22 77.69 38.87
N PHE A 5 -55.82 76.52 39.06
CA PHE A 5 -55.07 75.26 39.04
C PHE A 5 -55.88 74.09 38.45
N SER A 6 -55.40 73.69 37.27
CA SER A 6 -55.54 72.40 36.62
C SER A 6 -55.30 71.23 37.58
N LYS A 7 -56.20 70.24 37.57
CA LYS A 7 -55.90 68.85 37.97
C LYS A 7 -56.04 67.96 36.75
N THR A 8 -54.92 67.64 36.14
CA THR A 8 -54.78 66.57 35.15
C THR A 8 -55.05 65.22 35.83
N ALA A 9 -55.91 64.41 35.22
CA ALA A 9 -56.15 63.03 35.64
C ALA A 9 -54.86 62.20 35.44
N PRO A 10 -54.50 61.29 36.35
CA PRO A 10 -53.39 60.39 36.11
C PRO A 10 -53.77 59.41 35.00
N THR A 11 -53.10 59.53 33.85
CA THR A 11 -53.11 58.50 32.80
C THR A 11 -52.50 57.24 33.40
N LYS A 12 -53.36 56.25 33.68
CA LYS A 12 -52.99 54.90 34.07
C LYS A 12 -52.06 54.33 32.99
N LYS A 13 -50.75 54.21 33.26
CA LYS A 13 -49.82 53.48 32.40
C LYS A 13 -50.32 52.04 32.30
N LEU A 14 -50.93 51.69 31.17
CA LEU A 14 -51.22 50.31 30.82
C LEU A 14 -49.88 49.59 30.60
N SER A 15 -49.69 48.48 31.31
CA SER A 15 -48.48 47.68 31.37
C SER A 15 -48.02 47.22 29.98
N ALA A 16 -46.89 47.77 29.49
CA ALA A 16 -46.24 47.36 28.25
C ALA A 16 -45.31 46.14 28.42
N GLU A 17 -45.20 45.57 29.61
CA GLU A 17 -44.24 44.51 29.95
C GLU A 17 -44.61 43.10 29.42
N LYS A 18 -45.83 42.91 28.92
CA LYS A 18 -46.28 41.57 28.46
C LYS A 18 -45.79 41.20 27.05
N GLY A 19 -45.39 42.17 26.22
CA GLY A 19 -44.91 41.92 24.85
C GLY A 19 -43.42 41.60 24.75
N SER A 20 -42.58 42.24 25.56
CA SER A 20 -41.12 42.06 25.55
C SER A 20 -40.70 40.68 26.11
N VAL A 21 -41.40 40.20 27.13
CA VAL A 21 -41.14 38.87 27.72
C VAL A 21 -41.33 37.76 26.69
N LEU A 22 -42.37 37.85 25.85
CA LEU A 22 -42.66 36.85 24.82
C LEU A 22 -41.59 36.84 23.72
N ILE A 23 -41.05 38.00 23.36
CA ILE A 23 -39.95 38.14 22.40
C ILE A 23 -38.66 37.54 22.96
N ILE A 24 -38.33 37.82 24.22
CA ILE A 24 -37.13 37.25 24.87
C ILE A 24 -37.24 35.72 24.93
N VAL A 25 -38.38 35.19 25.32
CA VAL A 25 -38.62 33.73 25.37
C VAL A 25 -38.52 33.09 23.99
N LEU A 26 -39.06 33.73 22.95
CA LEU A 26 -38.95 33.23 21.58
C LEU A 26 -37.48 33.21 21.11
N TRP A 27 -36.73 34.28 21.37
CA TRP A 27 -35.32 34.35 21.00
C TRP A 27 -34.45 33.36 21.76
N THR A 28 -34.70 33.17 23.06
CA THR A 28 -33.97 32.15 23.84
C THR A 28 -34.34 30.75 23.38
N ALA A 29 -35.61 30.48 23.04
CA ALA A 29 -36.03 29.20 22.47
C ALA A 29 -35.37 28.93 21.11
N VAL A 30 -35.28 29.92 20.22
CA VAL A 30 -34.58 29.80 18.93
C VAL A 30 -33.09 29.51 19.14
N LEU A 31 -32.42 30.26 20.01
CA LEU A 31 -31.01 30.03 20.32
C LEU A 31 -30.75 28.65 20.92
N LEU A 32 -31.60 28.22 21.87
CA LEU A 32 -31.52 26.88 22.44
C LEU A 32 -31.75 25.79 21.39
N THR A 33 -32.70 25.98 20.47
CA THR A 33 -32.98 25.01 19.42
C THR A 33 -31.78 24.84 18.48
N VAL A 34 -31.15 25.95 18.07
CA VAL A 34 -29.92 25.92 17.25
C VAL A 34 -28.79 25.21 17.99
N LEU A 35 -28.58 25.52 19.27
CA LEU A 35 -27.54 24.89 20.09
C LEU A 35 -27.75 23.38 20.23
N VAL A 36 -28.99 22.96 20.55
CA VAL A 36 -29.35 21.54 20.68
C VAL A 36 -29.16 20.80 19.36
N THR A 37 -29.57 21.40 18.24
CA THR A 37 -29.43 20.79 16.91
C THR A 37 -27.95 20.62 16.53
N ALA A 38 -27.11 21.63 16.79
CA ALA A 38 -25.68 21.55 16.52
C ALA A 38 -24.97 20.51 17.40
N MET A 39 -25.32 20.43 18.70
CA MET A 39 -24.80 19.41 19.60
C MET A 39 -25.25 18.00 19.20
N ALA A 40 -26.51 17.83 18.82
CA ALA A 40 -27.03 16.54 18.35
C ALA A 40 -26.30 16.06 17.09
N GLY A 41 -26.02 16.98 16.14
CA GLY A 41 -25.21 16.67 14.97
C GLY A 41 -23.80 16.21 15.32
N LYS A 42 -23.13 16.91 16.26
CA LYS A 42 -21.78 16.55 16.72
C LYS A 42 -21.74 15.21 17.45
N VAL A 43 -22.70 14.97 18.35
CA VAL A 43 -22.80 13.70 19.10
C VAL A 43 -23.04 12.53 18.15
N ARG A 44 -23.94 12.70 17.18
CA ARG A 44 -24.21 11.66 16.17
C ARG A 44 -22.96 11.35 15.34
N LEU A 45 -22.27 12.38 14.86
CA LEU A 45 -21.04 12.20 14.09
C LEU A 45 -19.97 11.50 14.94
N SER A 46 -19.76 11.96 16.18
CA SER A 46 -18.79 11.35 17.09
C SER A 46 -19.12 9.89 17.38
N ALA A 47 -20.40 9.54 17.58
CA ALA A 47 -20.81 8.16 17.81
C ALA A 47 -20.52 7.29 16.59
N GLN A 48 -20.83 7.77 15.37
CA GLN A 48 -20.53 7.06 14.13
C GLN A 48 -19.02 6.87 13.92
N THR A 49 -18.22 7.91 14.18
CA THR A 49 -16.76 7.83 14.11
C THR A 49 -16.19 6.82 15.11
N VAL A 50 -16.69 6.80 16.35
CA VAL A 50 -16.23 5.84 17.37
C VAL A 50 -16.55 4.40 16.94
N LEU A 51 -17.75 4.15 16.43
CA LEU A 51 -18.13 2.82 15.95
C LEU A 51 -17.24 2.36 14.79
N HIS A 52 -17.05 3.21 13.77
CA HIS A 52 -16.19 2.87 12.64
C HIS A 52 -14.74 2.64 13.06
N ASN A 53 -14.21 3.46 13.97
CA ASN A 53 -12.87 3.28 14.50
C ASN A 53 -12.75 1.96 15.28
N GLN A 54 -13.79 1.57 16.03
CA GLN A 54 -13.82 0.29 16.73
C GLN A 54 -13.83 -0.89 15.75
N GLU A 55 -14.64 -0.83 14.70
CA GLU A 55 -14.70 -1.84 13.63
C GLU A 55 -13.34 -1.97 12.94
N VAL A 56 -12.76 -0.87 12.48
CA VAL A 56 -11.41 -0.85 11.87
C VAL A 56 -10.36 -1.44 12.81
N SER A 57 -10.40 -1.10 14.10
CA SER A 57 -9.47 -1.65 15.08
C SER A 57 -9.63 -3.17 15.25
N ALA A 58 -10.87 -3.66 15.25
CA ALA A 58 -11.15 -5.09 15.35
C ALA A 58 -10.69 -5.85 14.10
N THR A 59 -11.05 -5.38 12.91
CA THR A 59 -10.60 -5.97 11.64
C THR A 59 -9.08 -5.96 11.52
N TRP A 60 -8.43 -4.88 11.96
CA TRP A 60 -6.96 -4.79 11.96
C TRP A 60 -6.32 -5.83 12.87
N ALA A 61 -6.85 -6.02 14.09
CA ALA A 61 -6.37 -7.04 15.01
C ALA A 61 -6.52 -8.46 14.43
N GLU A 62 -7.63 -8.72 13.75
CA GLU A 62 -7.91 -10.00 13.11
C GLU A 62 -7.01 -10.26 11.89
N LEU A 63 -6.78 -9.25 11.05
CA LEU A 63 -5.83 -9.29 9.93
C LEU A 63 -4.42 -9.60 10.44
N MET A 64 -3.94 -8.86 11.44
CA MET A 64 -2.62 -9.07 12.02
C MET A 64 -2.51 -10.45 12.69
N GLY A 65 -3.56 -10.93 13.34
CA GLY A 65 -3.64 -12.29 13.87
C GLY A 65 -3.49 -13.34 12.77
N THR A 66 -4.24 -13.18 11.68
CA THR A 66 -4.19 -14.08 10.50
C THR A 66 -2.81 -14.06 9.84
N LEU A 67 -2.19 -12.88 9.70
CA LEU A 67 -0.84 -12.74 9.15
C LEU A 67 0.20 -13.47 10.02
N HIS A 68 0.18 -13.25 11.35
CA HIS A 68 1.11 -13.94 12.25
C HIS A 68 0.88 -15.47 12.26
N GLN A 69 -0.35 -15.93 12.10
CA GLN A 69 -0.62 -17.37 11.94
C GLN A 69 0.01 -17.92 10.65
N ALA A 70 -0.07 -17.17 9.54
CA ALA A 70 0.58 -17.55 8.28
C ALA A 70 2.11 -17.54 8.39
N GLU A 71 2.70 -16.57 9.10
CA GLU A 71 4.14 -16.54 9.39
C GLU A 71 4.57 -17.72 10.26
N MET A 72 3.79 -18.05 11.30
CA MET A 72 4.05 -19.21 12.14
C MET A 72 4.00 -20.51 11.33
N GLU A 73 3.08 -20.62 10.37
CA GLU A 73 3.01 -21.77 9.45
C GLU A 73 4.33 -21.95 8.67
N LEU A 74 4.91 -20.85 8.18
CA LEU A 74 6.23 -20.87 7.54
C LEU A 74 7.35 -21.24 8.53
N MET A 75 7.31 -20.71 9.75
CA MET A 75 8.33 -21.01 10.77
C MET A 75 8.30 -22.48 11.22
N LEU A 76 7.10 -23.04 11.42
CA LEU A 76 6.91 -24.45 11.81
C LEU A 76 7.44 -25.38 10.72
N GLU A 77 7.23 -25.05 9.43
CA GLU A 77 7.78 -25.83 8.31
C GLU A 77 9.32 -25.81 8.28
N MET A 78 9.96 -24.74 8.77
CA MET A 78 11.41 -24.66 8.86
C MET A 78 12.00 -25.41 10.06
N MET A 79 11.18 -25.86 11.01
CA MET A 79 11.62 -26.63 12.17
C MET A 79 11.85 -28.10 11.82
N ALA A 80 12.65 -28.79 12.62
CA ALA A 80 12.80 -30.23 12.48
C ALA A 80 11.47 -30.92 12.81
N ALA A 81 11.04 -31.83 11.93
CA ALA A 81 9.88 -32.67 12.15
C ALA A 81 10.01 -33.44 13.48
N PRO A 82 8.94 -33.51 14.30
CA PRO A 82 8.89 -34.40 15.45
C PRO A 82 9.21 -35.85 15.06
N VAL A 83 9.85 -36.59 15.96
CA VAL A 83 10.28 -37.99 15.72
C VAL A 83 9.09 -38.92 15.45
N ASP A 84 7.92 -38.55 15.95
CA ASP A 84 6.65 -39.27 15.89
C ASP A 84 5.68 -38.72 14.82
N GLN A 85 6.11 -37.74 14.01
CA GLN A 85 5.25 -37.20 12.95
C GLN A 85 5.01 -38.25 11.87
N GLU A 86 3.74 -38.53 11.57
CA GLU A 86 3.37 -39.37 10.45
C GLU A 86 3.75 -38.68 9.14
N VAL A 87 4.47 -39.41 8.28
CA VAL A 87 4.91 -38.90 6.99
C VAL A 87 3.76 -39.02 5.99
N GLU A 88 3.30 -37.89 5.46
CA GLU A 88 2.31 -37.91 4.38
C GLU A 88 2.92 -38.48 3.09
N LEU A 89 2.20 -39.42 2.48
CA LEU A 89 2.59 -40.02 1.20
C LEU A 89 1.66 -39.54 0.08
N THR A 90 2.18 -39.50 -1.15
CA THR A 90 1.38 -39.35 -2.37
C THR A 90 0.62 -40.63 -2.67
N ASP A 91 -0.32 -40.57 -3.62
CA ASP A 91 -1.04 -41.75 -4.12
C ASP A 91 -0.10 -42.81 -4.73
N GLU A 92 1.10 -42.38 -5.13
CA GLU A 92 2.18 -43.21 -5.69
C GLU A 92 3.15 -43.73 -4.61
N GLY A 93 2.90 -43.40 -3.33
CA GLY A 93 3.71 -43.86 -2.19
C GLY A 93 4.97 -43.05 -1.93
N GLU A 94 5.15 -41.90 -2.58
CA GLU A 94 6.29 -41.01 -2.36
C GLU A 94 6.04 -40.08 -1.18
N VAL A 95 7.10 -39.69 -0.47
CA VAL A 95 6.98 -38.72 0.63
C VAL A 95 6.60 -37.36 0.06
N ARG A 96 5.47 -36.80 0.54
CA ARG A 96 5.07 -35.43 0.19
C ARG A 96 6.04 -34.44 0.81
N ASN A 97 6.57 -33.55 -0.01
CA ASN A 97 7.32 -32.39 0.48
C ASN A 97 6.32 -31.34 0.99
N PRO A 98 6.25 -31.08 2.30
CA PRO A 98 5.19 -30.23 2.83
C PRO A 98 5.32 -28.77 2.36
N ARG A 99 6.52 -28.34 1.95
CA ARG A 99 6.78 -27.03 1.31
C ARG A 99 5.97 -26.79 0.03
N PHE A 100 5.52 -27.84 -0.67
CA PHE A 100 4.75 -27.69 -1.91
C PHE A 100 3.31 -27.20 -1.68
N ARG A 101 2.84 -27.12 -0.44
CA ARG A 101 1.56 -26.47 -0.11
C ARG A 101 1.58 -24.95 -0.36
N PHE A 102 2.76 -24.33 -0.42
CA PHE A 102 2.93 -22.89 -0.64
C PHE A 102 2.98 -22.55 -2.13
N ASN A 103 1.92 -22.92 -2.85
CA ASN A 103 1.81 -22.79 -4.31
C ASN A 103 0.89 -21.63 -4.75
N GLY A 104 0.56 -20.71 -3.84
CA GLY A 104 -0.30 -19.56 -4.09
C GLY A 104 -1.81 -19.86 -4.12
N GLN A 105 -2.23 -21.12 -3.97
CA GLN A 105 -3.64 -21.45 -3.73
C GLN A 105 -4.06 -21.03 -2.31
N PRO A 106 -5.38 -20.90 -2.04
CA PRO A 106 -5.89 -20.69 -0.69
C PRO A 106 -5.30 -21.73 0.28
N LEU A 107 -4.59 -21.23 1.29
CA LEU A 107 -3.90 -22.04 2.29
C LEU A 107 -4.79 -22.16 3.52
N ALA A 108 -5.10 -23.39 3.92
CA ALA A 108 -5.67 -23.65 5.23
C ALA A 108 -4.54 -23.62 6.28
N LEU A 109 -4.69 -22.77 7.29
CA LEU A 109 -3.77 -22.66 8.42
C LEU A 109 -4.10 -23.70 9.51
N HIS A 110 -3.12 -24.07 10.33
CA HIS A 110 -3.37 -24.97 11.48
C HIS A 110 -4.26 -24.36 12.55
N TYR A 111 -4.24 -23.03 12.67
CA TYR A 111 -5.07 -22.30 13.62
C TYR A 111 -6.31 -21.74 12.93
N PRO A 112 -7.45 -21.66 13.62
CA PRO A 112 -8.66 -21.08 13.04
C PRO A 112 -8.41 -19.65 12.57
N GLN A 113 -8.70 -19.42 11.30
CA GLN A 113 -8.71 -18.10 10.67
C GLN A 113 -10.15 -17.58 10.58
N SER A 114 -10.29 -16.27 10.39
CA SER A 114 -11.58 -15.68 10.02
C SER A 114 -12.08 -16.21 8.69
N GLU A 115 -13.40 -16.31 8.52
CA GLU A 115 -14.02 -16.61 7.22
C GLU A 115 -13.86 -15.44 6.23
N ASP A 116 -13.60 -14.24 6.72
CA ASP A 116 -13.44 -13.02 5.91
C ASP A 116 -12.06 -12.90 5.25
N PHE A 117 -11.09 -13.73 5.65
CA PHE A 117 -9.72 -13.68 5.14
C PHE A 117 -9.33 -14.95 4.39
N VAL A 118 -8.67 -14.77 3.25
CA VAL A 118 -8.05 -15.85 2.47
C VAL A 118 -6.55 -15.67 2.49
N VAL A 119 -5.83 -16.63 3.06
CA VAL A 119 -4.38 -16.64 3.08
C VAL A 119 -3.85 -17.38 1.85
N ARG A 120 -2.84 -16.80 1.20
CA ARG A 120 -2.10 -17.41 0.11
C ARG A 120 -0.62 -17.17 0.36
N VAL A 121 0.17 -18.22 0.21
CA VAL A 121 1.62 -18.15 0.31
C VAL A 121 2.17 -18.71 -0.99
N TYR A 122 3.04 -17.95 -1.63
CA TYR A 122 3.73 -18.37 -2.84
C TYR A 122 5.16 -17.87 -2.80
N ASP A 123 6.05 -18.65 -3.39
CA ASP A 123 7.47 -18.32 -3.46
C ASP A 123 7.73 -17.36 -4.63
N HIS A 124 8.53 -16.32 -4.38
CA HIS A 124 9.03 -15.43 -5.42
C HIS A 124 10.20 -16.05 -6.22
N ALA A 125 10.70 -17.22 -5.85
CA ALA A 125 11.82 -17.88 -6.51
C ALA A 125 11.56 -18.27 -7.98
N GLY A 126 10.28 -18.36 -8.40
CA GLY A 126 9.91 -18.53 -9.81
C GLY A 126 10.08 -17.27 -10.65
N LYS A 127 10.34 -16.12 -10.00
CA LYS A 127 10.56 -14.82 -10.64
C LYS A 127 12.05 -14.52 -10.79
N ILE A 128 12.40 -13.66 -11.73
CA ILE A 128 13.77 -13.20 -11.92
C ILE A 128 14.07 -12.13 -10.86
N ASN A 129 15.07 -12.36 -10.02
CA ASN A 129 15.49 -11.36 -9.03
C ASN A 129 16.36 -10.26 -9.67
N LEU A 130 15.84 -9.04 -9.76
CA LEU A 130 16.54 -7.90 -10.38
C LEU A 130 17.78 -7.45 -9.60
N ASN A 131 17.76 -7.55 -8.27
CA ASN A 131 18.88 -7.17 -7.40
C ASN A 131 20.02 -8.21 -7.39
N ARG A 132 19.79 -9.39 -7.99
CA ARG A 132 20.73 -10.54 -7.96
C ARG A 132 21.03 -11.11 -9.34
N ILE A 133 20.40 -10.60 -10.40
CA ILE A 133 20.59 -11.03 -11.77
C ILE A 133 22.05 -10.78 -12.20
N PRO A 134 22.79 -11.81 -12.64
CA PRO A 134 24.11 -11.60 -13.21
C PRO A 134 24.03 -10.76 -14.48
N ARG A 135 25.02 -9.88 -14.72
CA ARG A 135 25.08 -9.02 -15.92
C ARG A 135 24.87 -9.80 -17.23
N ARG A 136 25.43 -11.00 -17.35
CA ARG A 136 25.23 -11.90 -18.50
C ARG A 136 23.76 -12.26 -18.71
N ASN A 137 23.02 -12.53 -17.64
CA ASN A 137 21.61 -12.88 -17.71
C ASN A 137 20.74 -11.65 -18.03
N MET A 138 21.13 -10.47 -17.54
CA MET A 138 20.49 -9.21 -17.93
C MET A 138 20.68 -8.95 -19.43
N GLN A 139 21.89 -9.15 -19.95
CA GLN A 139 22.16 -9.06 -21.38
C GLN A 139 21.26 -10.02 -22.19
N MET A 140 21.18 -11.28 -21.79
CA MET A 140 20.31 -12.26 -22.47
C MET A 140 18.83 -11.87 -22.40
N LEU A 141 18.39 -11.25 -21.31
CA LEU A 141 17.03 -10.74 -21.16
C LEU A 141 16.78 -9.59 -22.15
N ILE A 142 17.69 -8.61 -22.21
CA ILE A 142 17.62 -7.48 -23.15
C ILE A 142 17.62 -7.99 -24.60
N GLU A 143 18.58 -8.85 -24.97
CA GLU A 143 18.66 -9.46 -26.30
C GLU A 143 17.34 -10.13 -26.67
N LYS A 144 16.78 -10.97 -25.78
CA LYS A 144 15.50 -11.62 -26.00
C LYS A 144 14.35 -10.63 -26.22
N ARG A 145 14.34 -9.50 -25.51
CA ARG A 145 13.32 -8.47 -25.64
C ARG A 145 13.45 -7.63 -26.91
N LEU A 146 14.67 -7.45 -27.43
CA LEU A 146 14.95 -6.72 -28.67
C LEU A 146 14.88 -7.57 -29.96
N GLY A 147 14.50 -8.85 -29.88
CA GLY A 147 14.37 -9.73 -31.06
C GLY A 147 15.26 -10.98 -31.03
N GLY A 148 15.94 -11.24 -29.92
CA GLY A 148 16.78 -12.42 -29.74
C GLY A 148 18.07 -12.35 -30.56
N LEU A 149 18.24 -13.28 -31.50
CA LEU A 149 19.45 -13.37 -32.32
C LEU A 149 19.61 -12.22 -33.31
N ASP A 150 18.51 -11.55 -33.65
CA ASP A 150 18.47 -10.41 -34.58
C ASP A 150 18.56 -9.05 -33.84
N ALA A 151 18.74 -9.07 -32.51
CA ALA A 151 18.88 -7.85 -31.72
C ALA A 151 20.14 -7.09 -32.14
N ASP A 152 20.02 -5.78 -32.29
CA ASP A 152 21.15 -4.90 -32.58
C ASP A 152 22.14 -4.90 -31.39
N PRO A 153 23.40 -5.33 -31.58
CA PRO A 153 24.39 -5.37 -30.51
C PRO A 153 24.65 -4.01 -29.88
N GLU A 154 24.52 -2.90 -30.62
CA GLU A 154 24.72 -1.54 -30.10
C GLU A 154 23.60 -1.18 -29.12
N ALA A 155 22.34 -1.35 -29.52
CA ALA A 155 21.18 -1.12 -28.65
C ALA A 155 21.22 -2.00 -27.38
N VAL A 156 21.68 -3.25 -27.48
CA VAL A 156 21.86 -4.12 -26.31
C VAL A 156 22.91 -3.55 -25.36
N GLN A 157 24.05 -3.07 -25.88
CA GLN A 157 25.09 -2.47 -25.03
C GLN A 157 24.62 -1.16 -24.40
N ASP A 158 23.90 -0.30 -25.13
CA ASP A 158 23.41 0.99 -24.60
C ASP A 158 22.48 0.81 -23.40
N LEU A 159 21.55 -0.13 -23.47
CA LEU A 159 20.66 -0.48 -22.35
C LEU A 159 21.44 -1.09 -21.19
N LEU A 160 22.43 -1.92 -21.49
CA LEU A 160 23.22 -2.61 -20.48
C LEU A 160 24.19 -1.67 -19.76
N SER A 161 24.72 -0.67 -20.45
CA SER A 161 25.48 0.44 -19.86
C SER A 161 24.56 1.28 -18.96
N ALA A 162 23.39 1.70 -19.44
CA ALA A 162 22.44 2.45 -18.62
C ALA A 162 21.99 1.71 -17.35
N TRP A 163 21.81 0.38 -17.41
CA TRP A 163 21.54 -0.44 -16.23
C TRP A 163 22.73 -0.52 -15.27
N THR A 164 23.95 -0.56 -15.81
CA THR A 164 25.17 -0.63 -14.98
C THR A 164 25.34 0.67 -14.20
N ASP A 165 25.26 1.82 -14.88
CA ASP A 165 25.34 3.16 -14.28
C ASP A 165 24.25 3.35 -13.21
N TRP A 166 22.99 3.00 -13.52
CA TRP A 166 21.88 3.10 -12.54
C TRP A 166 22.12 2.34 -11.22
N THR A 167 22.85 1.20 -11.30
CA THR A 167 23.03 0.27 -10.17
C THR A 167 24.41 0.36 -9.53
N ASP A 168 25.33 1.14 -10.07
CA ASP A 168 26.63 1.31 -9.44
C ASP A 168 26.57 2.37 -8.32
N LEU A 169 27.67 2.66 -7.64
CA LEU A 169 27.70 3.58 -6.49
C LEU A 169 28.32 4.95 -6.81
N ASN A 170 28.58 5.24 -8.08
CA ASN A 170 29.32 6.42 -8.50
C ASN A 170 28.53 7.21 -9.55
N ASP A 171 29.07 8.34 -9.97
CA ASP A 171 28.44 9.25 -10.95
C ASP A 171 29.24 9.29 -12.26
N LEU A 172 30.07 8.26 -12.54
CA LEU A 172 30.90 8.22 -13.74
C LEU A 172 30.10 7.59 -14.88
N GLU A 173 29.72 8.43 -15.84
CA GLU A 173 29.03 7.94 -17.02
C GLU A 173 29.92 7.01 -17.84
N GLY A 174 29.44 5.77 -18.04
CA GLY A 174 30.09 4.79 -18.89
C GLY A 174 30.02 5.17 -20.38
N LEU A 175 30.71 4.41 -21.23
CA LEU A 175 30.51 4.50 -22.68
C LEU A 175 29.05 4.14 -23.00
N ASN A 176 28.32 5.09 -23.58
CA ASN A 176 26.87 5.03 -23.81
C ASN A 176 26.07 4.78 -22.52
N GLY A 177 26.59 5.30 -21.41
CA GLY A 177 25.96 5.29 -20.10
C GLY A 177 24.73 6.20 -20.00
N ALA A 178 24.20 6.28 -18.79
CA ALA A 178 23.17 7.24 -18.43
C ALA A 178 23.29 7.55 -16.94
N GLU A 179 23.69 8.78 -16.62
CA GLU A 179 23.94 9.26 -15.26
C GLU A 179 23.12 10.54 -14.98
N GLU A 180 23.50 11.26 -13.92
CA GLU A 180 22.85 12.49 -13.46
C GLU A 180 22.54 13.49 -14.60
N GLU A 181 23.51 13.76 -15.49
CA GLU A 181 23.32 14.69 -16.61
C GLU A 181 22.17 14.25 -17.52
N TYR A 182 22.08 12.95 -17.85
CA TYR A 182 21.01 12.39 -18.66
C TYR A 182 19.67 12.52 -17.95
N TYR A 183 19.54 12.01 -16.72
CA TYR A 183 18.24 11.95 -16.04
C TYR A 183 17.70 13.31 -15.62
N GLN A 184 18.57 14.29 -15.33
CA GLN A 184 18.14 15.66 -15.04
C GLN A 184 17.70 16.43 -16.29
N SER A 185 18.16 16.03 -17.48
CA SER A 185 17.78 16.67 -18.74
C SER A 185 16.37 16.31 -19.23
N LEU A 186 15.74 15.28 -18.64
CA LEU A 186 14.38 14.85 -18.98
C LEU A 186 13.34 15.91 -18.64
N GLU A 187 12.18 15.87 -19.32
CA GLU A 187 11.07 16.81 -19.08
C GLU A 187 10.65 16.83 -17.60
N GLN A 188 10.56 15.65 -17.00
CA GLN A 188 10.44 15.47 -15.55
C GLN A 188 11.76 14.89 -15.05
N GLY A 189 12.77 15.75 -14.88
CA GLY A 189 14.09 15.34 -14.42
C GLY A 189 14.07 14.71 -13.03
N TYR A 190 14.93 13.71 -12.84
CA TYR A 190 15.17 13.04 -11.56
C TYR A 190 16.65 12.67 -11.41
N ALA A 191 17.07 12.29 -10.20
CA ALA A 191 18.41 11.80 -9.95
C ALA A 191 18.48 10.29 -10.23
N PRO A 192 19.60 9.77 -10.77
CA PRO A 192 19.86 8.34 -10.79
C PRO A 192 19.94 7.81 -9.36
N ARG A 193 19.74 6.50 -9.22
CA ARG A 193 19.69 5.86 -7.92
C ARG A 193 21.06 5.69 -7.26
N ASN A 194 22.05 5.30 -8.06
CA ASN A 194 23.42 4.99 -7.65
C ASN A 194 23.44 4.03 -6.45
N ASN A 195 22.66 2.94 -6.59
CA ASN A 195 22.54 1.87 -5.61
C ASN A 195 22.32 0.51 -6.31
N PRO A 196 23.10 -0.53 -5.94
CA PRO A 196 22.95 -1.89 -6.50
C PRO A 196 21.60 -2.56 -6.31
N GLU A 197 20.84 -2.14 -5.30
CA GLU A 197 19.54 -2.73 -4.97
C GLU A 197 18.42 -1.75 -5.27
N LEU A 198 17.42 -2.18 -6.05
CA LEU A 198 16.17 -1.46 -6.32
C LEU A 198 15.22 -1.56 -5.12
N ASP A 199 14.40 -0.51 -4.88
CA ASP A 199 13.38 -0.51 -3.81
C ASP A 199 12.06 -1.14 -4.24
N THR A 200 11.78 -1.11 -5.54
CA THR A 200 10.56 -1.65 -6.14
C THR A 200 10.90 -2.31 -7.46
N VAL A 201 10.01 -3.16 -7.96
CA VAL A 201 10.19 -3.77 -9.27
C VAL A 201 10.02 -2.73 -10.39
N GLU A 202 9.08 -1.80 -10.22
CA GLU A 202 8.72 -0.73 -11.16
C GLU A 202 9.86 0.25 -11.39
N GLU A 203 10.77 0.37 -10.43
CA GLU A 203 11.93 1.24 -10.53
C GLU A 203 12.78 0.93 -11.76
N VAL A 204 12.82 -0.33 -12.21
CA VAL A 204 13.54 -0.74 -13.41
C VAL A 204 13.11 0.04 -14.65
N LEU A 205 11.87 0.56 -14.68
CA LEU A 205 11.34 1.35 -15.80
C LEU A 205 11.92 2.77 -15.86
N HIS A 206 12.54 3.25 -14.79
CA HIS A 206 13.20 4.57 -14.75
C HIS A 206 14.60 4.54 -15.36
N ILE A 207 15.14 3.34 -15.60
CA ILE A 207 16.39 3.17 -16.32
C ILE A 207 16.14 3.51 -17.78
N ARG A 208 17.04 4.29 -18.38
CA ARG A 208 16.92 4.73 -19.78
C ARG A 208 16.60 3.55 -20.71
N GLY A 209 15.48 3.65 -21.43
CA GLY A 209 15.03 2.67 -22.43
C GLY A 209 14.35 1.41 -21.87
N PHE A 210 14.32 1.21 -20.55
CA PHE A 210 13.71 0.02 -19.95
C PHE A 210 12.17 0.06 -19.93
N ALA A 211 11.57 1.25 -19.93
CA ALA A 211 10.13 1.41 -20.08
C ALA A 211 9.62 0.78 -21.40
N ASP A 212 10.31 1.07 -22.50
CA ASP A 212 9.99 0.51 -23.82
C ASP A 212 10.38 -0.97 -23.90
N LEU A 213 11.55 -1.34 -23.35
CA LEU A 213 12.03 -2.73 -23.33
C LEU A 213 11.01 -3.70 -22.69
N PHE A 214 10.38 -3.27 -21.62
CA PHE A 214 9.39 -4.04 -20.87
C PHE A 214 7.94 -3.67 -21.17
N GLU A 215 7.68 -2.99 -22.28
CA GLU A 215 6.31 -2.74 -22.72
C GLU A 215 5.51 -4.06 -22.85
N GLY A 216 4.31 -4.07 -22.29
CA GLY A 216 3.41 -5.23 -22.26
C GLY A 216 3.85 -6.37 -21.34
N VAL A 217 4.91 -6.20 -20.54
CA VAL A 217 5.33 -7.19 -19.54
C VAL A 217 4.65 -6.91 -18.22
N ASN A 218 4.05 -7.93 -17.61
CA ASN A 218 3.63 -7.86 -16.22
C ASN A 218 4.87 -8.01 -15.32
N LEU A 219 5.40 -6.89 -14.84
CA LEU A 219 6.62 -6.87 -14.06
C LEU A 219 6.48 -7.64 -12.75
N ASP A 220 5.36 -7.47 -12.04
CA ASP A 220 5.08 -8.18 -10.79
C ASP A 220 5.06 -9.70 -10.97
N ALA A 221 4.61 -10.19 -12.12
CA ALA A 221 4.62 -11.61 -12.42
C ALA A 221 6.01 -12.13 -12.80
N ALA A 222 6.81 -11.31 -13.50
CA ALA A 222 8.10 -11.72 -14.05
C ALA A 222 9.28 -11.54 -13.10
N PHE A 223 9.24 -10.52 -12.24
CA PHE A 223 10.38 -10.05 -11.47
C PHE A 223 10.12 -10.00 -9.97
N THR A 224 11.21 -10.00 -9.20
CA THR A 224 11.21 -9.76 -7.76
C THR A 224 12.46 -8.98 -7.36
N ILE A 225 12.41 -8.29 -6.24
CA ILE A 225 13.58 -7.70 -5.58
C ILE A 225 13.97 -8.46 -4.30
N TYR A 226 13.13 -9.42 -3.89
CA TYR A 226 13.26 -10.15 -2.63
C TYR A 226 14.08 -11.43 -2.76
N GLY A 227 14.75 -11.78 -1.67
CA GLY A 227 15.54 -13.00 -1.54
C GLY A 227 16.97 -12.86 -2.08
N ASN A 228 17.71 -13.97 -2.04
CA ASN A 228 19.13 -14.00 -2.42
C ASN A 228 19.43 -14.96 -3.58
N ASN A 229 18.38 -15.44 -4.25
CA ASN A 229 18.51 -16.39 -5.35
C ASN A 229 18.97 -15.69 -6.62
N ARG A 230 19.98 -16.26 -7.29
CA ARG A 230 20.51 -15.77 -8.58
C ARG A 230 19.96 -16.54 -9.78
N THR A 231 19.22 -17.62 -9.51
CA THR A 231 18.61 -18.51 -10.50
C THR A 231 17.11 -18.60 -10.25
N VAL A 232 16.35 -18.76 -11.34
CA VAL A 232 14.91 -19.00 -11.29
C VAL A 232 14.67 -20.46 -10.88
N ASN A 233 13.79 -20.68 -9.92
CA ASN A 233 13.29 -22.00 -9.57
C ASN A 233 12.15 -22.38 -10.52
N LEU A 234 12.39 -23.35 -11.40
CA LEU A 234 11.44 -23.81 -12.42
C LEU A 234 10.39 -24.80 -11.89
N ASN A 235 10.50 -25.21 -10.62
CA ASN A 235 9.56 -26.15 -9.99
C ASN A 235 8.35 -25.44 -9.35
N LEU A 236 8.13 -24.16 -9.68
CA LEU A 236 7.05 -23.31 -9.20
C LEU A 236 6.10 -22.94 -10.35
#